data_AF-A0A357V5M7-F1
#
_entry.id   AF-A0A357V5M7-F1
#
_cell.length_a   1.000
_cell.length_b   1.000
_cell.length_c   1.000
_cell.angle_alpha   90.00
_cell.angle_beta   90.00
_cell.angle_gamma   90.00
#
_symmetry.space_group_name_H-M   'P 1'
#
loop_
_entity.id
_entity.type
_entity.pdbx_description
1 polymer ?
#
loop_
_entity_poly.entity_id
_entity_poly.type
_entity_poly.pdbx_seq_one_letter_code
_entity_poly.pdbx_strand_id
1 'polypeptide(L)'
;MTTNTLGQRLFTYAVITDTHLNQGEAECNSPFEVNKLANGRMRHVVRDLNARDVDFVLHLGDLLHPVPHIPHLYEQAAQCFKDQVKDLRHKLYVIPGNHDVGDKPVDWCPAGMVRPEFLELWDQHFGPNYQAFDHGKVRFILIDAQIVNSGLAEEAEQKAWLEAEL
;
A
#
# COMPACT_ATOMS: atom_id res chain seq x y z
N MET A 1 20.31 34.86 -15.39
CA MET A 1 20.25 33.89 -14.27
C MET A 1 18.82 33.89 -13.76
N THR A 2 18.05 32.83 -14.02
CA THR A 2 16.69 32.69 -13.49
C THR A 2 16.78 32.45 -12.00
N THR A 3 16.39 33.43 -11.19
CA THR A 3 16.27 33.28 -9.73
C THR A 3 15.24 32.20 -9.46
N ASN A 4 15.67 31.07 -8.90
CA ASN A 4 14.78 29.99 -8.51
C ASN A 4 13.87 30.47 -7.37
N THR A 5 12.59 30.68 -7.66
CA THR A 5 11.58 31.22 -6.73
C THR A 5 10.93 30.16 -5.85
N LEU A 6 11.25 28.87 -6.05
CA LEU A 6 10.56 27.74 -5.41
C LEU A 6 11.18 27.31 -4.08
N GLY A 7 12.23 27.99 -3.60
CA GLY A 7 12.96 27.63 -2.39
C GLY A 7 13.93 26.46 -2.58
N GLN A 8 14.55 26.01 -1.47
CA GLN A 8 15.47 24.88 -1.48
C GLN A 8 14.70 23.56 -1.58
N ARG A 9 15.03 22.72 -2.58
CA ARG A 9 14.56 21.33 -2.63
C ARG A 9 15.12 20.56 -1.45
N LEU A 10 14.26 19.96 -0.63
CA LEU A 10 14.67 19.17 0.53
C LEU A 10 15.13 17.77 0.12
N PHE A 11 14.27 17.03 -0.59
CA PHE A 11 14.50 15.64 -1.00
C PHE A 11 13.51 15.26 -2.13
N THR A 12 13.54 14.02 -2.62
CA THR A 12 12.60 13.53 -3.64
C THR A 12 12.20 12.10 -3.32
N TYR A 13 10.90 11.81 -3.28
CA TYR A 13 10.38 10.47 -3.04
C TYR A 13 9.38 10.10 -4.12
N ALA A 14 9.12 8.81 -4.30
CA ALA A 14 8.13 8.32 -5.25
C ALA A 14 6.85 7.87 -4.53
N VAL A 15 5.73 7.99 -5.24
CA VAL A 15 4.42 7.50 -4.80
C VAL A 15 3.89 6.56 -5.88
N ILE A 16 3.51 5.36 -5.46
CA ILE A 16 2.80 4.36 -6.26
C ILE A 16 1.54 3.92 -5.51
N THR A 17 0.57 3.35 -6.22
CA THR A 17 -0.71 2.91 -5.66
C THR A 17 -1.38 1.95 -6.64
N ASP A 18 -2.38 1.19 -6.18
CA ASP A 18 -3.26 0.40 -7.04
C ASP A 18 -2.49 -0.55 -7.96
N THR A 19 -1.53 -1.28 -7.40
CA THR A 19 -0.74 -2.23 -8.19
C THR A 19 -1.49 -3.53 -8.44
N HIS A 20 -2.43 -3.91 -7.55
CA HIS A 20 -3.37 -5.04 -7.72
C HIS A 20 -2.64 -6.32 -8.18
N LEU A 21 -1.53 -6.66 -7.54
CA LEU A 21 -0.74 -7.85 -7.91
C LEU A 21 -1.57 -9.11 -7.74
N ASN A 22 -1.44 -9.99 -8.71
CA ASN A 22 -2.12 -11.27 -8.69
C ASN A 22 -1.26 -12.36 -8.05
N GLN A 23 -1.92 -13.46 -7.71
CA GLN A 23 -1.32 -14.68 -7.14
C GLN A 23 -0.35 -15.42 -8.07
N GLY A 24 -0.35 -15.10 -9.37
CA GLY A 24 0.54 -15.70 -10.36
C GLY A 24 0.74 -14.79 -11.58
N GLU A 25 1.59 -15.22 -12.52
CA GLU A 25 2.00 -14.39 -13.67
C GLU A 25 0.85 -14.05 -14.63
N ALA A 26 -0.06 -14.99 -14.85
CA ALA A 26 -1.25 -14.80 -15.69
C ALA A 26 -2.54 -15.24 -14.98
N GLU A 27 -2.42 -15.74 -13.75
CA GLU A 27 -3.54 -16.12 -12.90
C GLU A 27 -4.08 -14.85 -12.26
N CYS A 28 -5.36 -14.57 -12.46
CA CYS A 28 -6.00 -13.34 -12.02
C CYS A 28 -7.45 -13.66 -11.68
N ASN A 29 -7.94 -13.21 -10.53
CA ASN A 29 -9.33 -13.38 -10.10
C ASN A 29 -10.21 -12.15 -10.41
N SER A 30 -9.65 -11.12 -11.03
CA SER A 30 -10.41 -9.98 -11.55
C SER A 30 -11.10 -10.34 -12.87
N PRO A 31 -12.32 -9.82 -13.13
CA PRO A 31 -13.00 -10.02 -14.40
C PRO A 31 -12.36 -9.24 -15.56
N PHE A 32 -11.43 -8.32 -15.27
CA PHE A 32 -10.81 -7.47 -16.30
C PHE A 32 -9.49 -8.07 -16.79
N GLU A 33 -9.46 -8.46 -18.07
CA GLU A 33 -8.27 -9.05 -18.72
C GLU A 33 -6.98 -8.23 -18.55
N VAL A 34 -7.12 -6.90 -18.44
CA VAL A 34 -6.00 -5.98 -18.24
C VAL A 34 -5.27 -6.22 -16.90
N ASN A 35 -5.92 -6.83 -15.91
CA ASN A 35 -5.33 -7.09 -14.59
C ASN A 35 -4.37 -8.28 -14.62
N LYS A 36 -4.45 -9.17 -15.61
CA LYS A 36 -3.44 -10.22 -15.83
C LYS A 36 -2.03 -9.65 -16.06
N LEU A 37 -1.93 -8.38 -16.41
CA LEU A 37 -0.66 -7.69 -16.66
C LEU A 37 -0.07 -7.02 -15.41
N ALA A 38 -0.74 -7.07 -14.25
CA ALA A 38 -0.33 -6.35 -13.04
C ALA A 38 1.09 -6.71 -12.58
N ASN A 39 1.42 -8.00 -12.48
CA ASN A 39 2.75 -8.46 -12.04
C ASN A 39 3.86 -7.99 -12.99
N GLY A 40 3.61 -8.05 -14.31
CA GLY A 40 4.55 -7.53 -15.32
C GLY A 40 4.76 -6.01 -15.22
N ARG A 41 3.67 -5.26 -14.96
CA ARG A 41 3.73 -3.80 -14.77
C ARG A 41 4.48 -3.42 -13.50
N MET A 42 4.27 -4.14 -12.41
CA MET A 42 4.97 -3.86 -11.16
C MET A 42 6.49 -4.07 -11.32
N ARG A 43 6.95 -5.13 -12.00
CA ARG A 43 8.38 -5.26 -12.35
C ARG A 43 8.90 -4.13 -13.24
N HIS A 44 8.07 -3.58 -14.13
CA HIS A 44 8.45 -2.38 -14.89
C HIS A 44 8.60 -1.17 -13.97
N VAL A 45 7.66 -0.94 -13.06
CA VAL A 45 7.69 0.14 -12.06
C VAL A 45 8.93 0.02 -11.16
N VAL A 46 9.26 -1.17 -10.64
CA VAL A 46 10.47 -1.40 -9.83
C VAL A 46 11.74 -1.03 -10.63
N ARG A 47 11.83 -1.43 -11.90
CA ARG A 47 12.98 -1.05 -12.76
C ARG A 47 13.06 0.44 -13.00
N ASP A 48 11.93 1.10 -13.23
CA ASP A 48 11.86 2.56 -13.42
C ASP A 48 12.28 3.31 -12.15
N LEU A 49 11.76 2.90 -10.98
CA LEU A 49 12.15 3.47 -9.68
C LEU A 49 13.64 3.30 -9.40
N ASN A 50 14.20 2.13 -9.70
CA ASN A 50 15.63 1.85 -9.54
C ASN A 50 16.54 2.69 -10.44
N ALA A 51 16.01 3.29 -11.51
CA ALA A 51 16.74 4.21 -12.39
C ALA A 51 16.63 5.69 -11.95
N ARG A 52 15.87 5.98 -10.89
CA ARG A 52 15.65 7.32 -10.36
C ARG A 52 16.40 7.53 -9.05
N ASP A 53 16.80 8.77 -8.82
CA ASP A 53 17.37 9.24 -7.55
C ASP A 53 16.22 9.69 -6.64
N VAL A 54 15.70 8.76 -5.84
CA VAL A 54 14.66 9.01 -4.84
C VAL A 54 15.09 8.47 -3.48
N ASP A 55 14.70 9.15 -2.42
CA ASP A 55 15.07 8.81 -1.05
C ASP A 55 14.31 7.60 -0.50
N PHE A 56 13.04 7.45 -0.91
CA PHE A 56 12.16 6.32 -0.56
C PHE A 56 10.95 6.26 -1.49
N VAL A 57 10.16 5.19 -1.37
CA VAL A 57 8.92 4.94 -2.10
C VAL A 57 7.77 4.74 -1.12
N LEU A 58 6.63 5.36 -1.39
CA LEU A 58 5.36 5.11 -0.69
C LEU A 58 4.42 4.35 -1.61
N HIS A 59 3.82 3.28 -1.11
CA HIS A 59 2.71 2.59 -1.76
C HIS A 59 1.42 2.82 -0.96
N LEU A 60 0.44 3.50 -1.57
CA LEU A 60 -0.75 3.99 -0.87
C LEU A 60 -1.93 2.99 -0.84
N GLY A 61 -1.64 1.68 -0.83
CA GLY A 61 -2.66 0.64 -0.81
C GLY A 61 -3.06 0.08 -2.15
N ASP A 62 -3.96 -0.89 -2.08
CA ASP A 62 -4.39 -1.78 -3.17
C ASP A 62 -3.18 -2.49 -3.79
N LEU A 63 -2.39 -3.14 -2.93
CA LEU A 63 -1.22 -3.91 -3.32
C LEU A 63 -1.63 -5.16 -4.07
N LEU A 64 -2.67 -5.85 -3.60
CA LEU A 64 -3.03 -7.20 -4.04
C LEU A 64 -4.43 -7.28 -4.63
N HIS A 65 -4.60 -8.14 -5.62
CA HIS A 65 -5.90 -8.58 -6.12
C HIS A 65 -5.72 -10.03 -6.58
N PRO A 66 -5.81 -10.97 -5.62
CA PRO A 66 -6.99 -11.32 -4.84
C PRO A 66 -7.18 -10.58 -3.51
N VAL A 67 -8.44 -10.45 -3.09
CA VAL A 67 -8.87 -9.86 -1.80
C VAL A 67 -8.74 -10.86 -0.63
N PRO A 68 -8.64 -10.40 0.64
CA PRO A 68 -8.40 -11.27 1.80
C PRO A 68 -9.54 -12.28 2.09
N HIS A 69 -10.69 -12.16 1.41
CA HIS A 69 -11.77 -13.17 1.46
C HIS A 69 -11.37 -14.52 0.85
N ILE A 70 -10.25 -14.59 0.11
CA ILE A 70 -9.69 -15.82 -0.44
C ILE A 70 -8.25 -15.98 0.06
N PRO A 71 -8.03 -16.34 1.35
CA PRO A 71 -6.73 -16.20 2.02
C PRO A 71 -5.57 -16.89 1.30
N HIS A 72 -5.79 -18.12 0.80
CA HIS A 72 -4.74 -18.86 0.10
C HIS A 72 -4.24 -18.19 -1.19
N LEU A 73 -5.10 -17.48 -1.93
CA LEU A 73 -4.65 -16.71 -3.10
C LEU A 73 -4.04 -15.37 -2.67
N TYR A 74 -4.57 -14.75 -1.61
CA TYR A 74 -4.00 -13.53 -1.02
C TYR A 74 -2.56 -13.75 -0.57
N GLU A 75 -2.29 -14.84 0.16
CA GLU A 75 -0.94 -15.23 0.60
C GLU A 75 0.02 -15.41 -0.59
N GLN A 76 -0.43 -16.06 -1.67
CA GLN A 76 0.36 -16.22 -2.89
C GLN A 76 0.66 -14.88 -3.57
N ALA A 77 -0.32 -13.98 -3.64
CA ALA A 77 -0.14 -12.64 -4.20
C ALA A 77 0.78 -11.79 -3.32
N ALA A 78 0.66 -11.87 -2.00
CA ALA A 78 1.56 -11.22 -1.05
C ALA A 78 3.00 -11.72 -1.24
N GLN A 79 3.18 -13.02 -1.47
CA GLN A 79 4.48 -13.59 -1.78
C GLN A 79 5.02 -13.06 -3.13
N CYS A 80 4.19 -12.99 -4.17
CA CYS A 80 4.56 -12.39 -5.45
C CYS A 80 4.96 -10.91 -5.30
N PHE A 81 4.25 -10.14 -4.48
CA PHE A 81 4.59 -8.75 -4.17
C PHE A 81 5.96 -8.67 -3.51
N LYS A 82 6.17 -9.44 -2.43
CA LYS A 82 7.45 -9.52 -1.71
C LYS A 82 8.59 -9.88 -2.65
N ASP A 83 8.39 -10.85 -3.54
CA ASP A 83 9.41 -11.29 -4.49
C ASP A 83 9.79 -10.20 -5.50
N GLN A 84 8.83 -9.40 -5.97
CA GLN A 84 9.12 -8.30 -6.89
C GLN A 84 9.76 -7.09 -6.20
N VAL A 85 9.33 -6.74 -4.99
CA VAL A 85 9.90 -5.58 -4.27
C VAL A 85 11.27 -5.88 -3.65
N LYS A 86 11.71 -7.16 -3.57
CA LYS A 86 13.10 -7.50 -3.22
C LYS A 86 14.14 -6.86 -4.15
N ASP A 87 13.78 -6.63 -5.40
CA ASP A 87 14.66 -5.98 -6.38
C ASP A 87 14.67 -4.45 -6.27
N LEU A 88 13.75 -3.85 -5.49
CA LEU A 88 13.69 -2.41 -5.27
C LEU A 88 14.87 -1.97 -4.39
N ARG A 89 15.64 -0.99 -4.87
CA ARG A 89 16.83 -0.45 -4.17
C ARG A 89 16.49 0.58 -3.10
N HIS A 90 15.27 1.09 -3.15
CA HIS A 90 14.78 2.17 -2.30
C HIS A 90 13.96 1.60 -1.14
N LYS A 91 13.98 2.27 0.02
CA LYS A 91 13.11 1.89 1.13
C LYS A 91 11.64 2.05 0.70
N LEU A 92 10.85 1.00 0.92
CA LEU A 92 9.43 0.97 0.61
C LEU A 92 8.61 1.06 1.90
N TYR A 93 7.66 1.99 1.94
CA TYR A 93 6.61 2.04 2.95
C TYR A 93 5.29 1.72 2.28
N VAL A 94 4.47 0.92 2.94
CA VAL A 94 3.16 0.47 2.45
C VAL A 94 2.10 0.80 3.50
N ILE A 95 0.89 1.09 3.03
CA ILE A 95 -0.35 1.08 3.80
C ILE A 95 -1.37 0.24 3.04
N PRO A 96 -2.40 -0.31 3.71
CA PRO A 96 -3.42 -1.07 3.02
C PRO A 96 -4.40 -0.17 2.27
N GLY A 97 -4.92 -0.70 1.16
CA GLY A 97 -6.13 -0.23 0.50
C GLY A 97 -7.31 -1.15 0.75
N ASN A 98 -8.45 -0.85 0.14
CA ASN A 98 -9.67 -1.62 0.34
C ASN A 98 -9.59 -3.05 -0.23
N HIS A 99 -8.74 -3.30 -1.22
CA HIS A 99 -8.48 -4.65 -1.69
C HIS A 99 -7.60 -5.47 -0.73
N ASP A 100 -6.82 -4.79 0.10
CA ASP A 100 -5.87 -5.43 1.00
C ASP A 100 -6.52 -5.86 2.32
N VAL A 101 -7.41 -5.03 2.87
CA VAL A 101 -8.04 -5.24 4.19
C VAL A 101 -9.57 -5.13 4.21
N GLY A 102 -10.21 -4.85 3.07
CA GLY A 102 -11.62 -4.46 3.00
C GLY A 102 -11.82 -2.95 3.14
N ASP A 103 -13.03 -2.45 2.91
CA ASP A 103 -13.37 -1.01 2.98
C ASP A 103 -14.19 -0.68 4.23
N LYS A 104 -14.26 0.61 4.59
CA LYS A 104 -15.20 1.10 5.60
C LYS A 104 -16.65 0.76 5.21
N PRO A 105 -17.61 0.73 6.16
CA PRO A 105 -19.01 0.41 5.88
C PRO A 105 -19.64 1.38 4.87
N VAL A 106 -19.67 0.97 3.59
CA VAL A 106 -20.36 1.66 2.49
C VAL A 106 -21.12 0.65 1.65
N ASP A 107 -22.31 1.03 1.20
CA ASP A 107 -23.25 0.15 0.49
C ASP A 107 -23.02 0.08 -1.04
N TRP A 108 -22.14 0.92 -1.56
CA TRP A 108 -21.87 1.04 -3.00
C TRP A 108 -20.49 0.50 -3.44
N CYS A 109 -19.58 0.20 -2.52
CA CYS A 109 -18.23 -0.29 -2.86
C CYS A 109 -18.26 -1.81 -3.09
N PRO A 110 -17.57 -2.33 -4.14
CA PRO A 110 -17.51 -3.77 -4.39
C PRO A 110 -16.64 -4.55 -3.40
N ALA A 111 -15.73 -3.87 -2.68
CA ALA A 111 -14.91 -4.52 -1.67
C ALA A 111 -15.76 -4.88 -0.44
N GLY A 112 -15.49 -6.04 0.15
CA GLY A 112 -16.12 -6.40 1.42
C GLY A 112 -15.71 -5.43 2.53
N MET A 113 -16.52 -5.33 3.58
CA MET A 113 -16.18 -4.50 4.73
C MET A 113 -14.89 -4.96 5.39
N VAL A 114 -14.11 -4.02 5.91
CA VAL A 114 -12.93 -4.27 6.74
C VAL A 114 -13.29 -5.11 7.97
N ARG A 115 -12.39 -6.02 8.34
CA ARG A 115 -12.57 -6.92 9.48
C ARG A 115 -11.25 -7.14 10.22
N PRO A 116 -11.27 -7.41 11.53
CA PRO A 116 -10.07 -7.72 12.30
C PRO A 116 -9.23 -8.84 11.67
N GLU A 117 -9.85 -9.88 11.11
CA GLU A 117 -9.12 -11.00 10.51
C GLU A 117 -8.36 -10.59 9.24
N PHE A 118 -8.83 -9.56 8.53
CA PHE A 118 -8.14 -9.04 7.34
C PHE A 118 -6.97 -8.13 7.74
N LEU A 119 -7.10 -7.38 8.85
CA LEU A 119 -6.00 -6.61 9.44
C LEU A 119 -4.91 -7.52 9.98
N GLU A 120 -5.28 -8.64 10.63
CA GLU A 120 -4.33 -9.66 11.09
C GLU A 120 -3.58 -10.29 9.91
N LEU A 121 -4.29 -10.64 8.84
CA LEU A 121 -3.66 -11.16 7.62
C LEU A 121 -2.70 -10.14 6.99
N TRP A 122 -3.09 -8.86 6.94
CA TRP A 122 -2.20 -7.79 6.51
C TRP A 122 -0.94 -7.71 7.38
N ASP A 123 -1.08 -7.69 8.71
CA ASP A 123 0.05 -7.58 9.63
C ASP A 123 1.05 -8.73 9.48
N GLN A 124 0.56 -9.95 9.31
CA GLN A 124 1.40 -11.13 9.03
C GLN A 124 2.27 -10.97 7.78
N HIS A 125 1.78 -10.25 6.76
CA HIS A 125 2.50 -10.08 5.50
C HIS A 125 3.30 -8.78 5.41
N PHE A 126 2.75 -7.67 5.85
CA PHE A 126 3.24 -6.31 5.57
C PHE A 126 3.53 -5.51 6.84
N GLY A 127 3.19 -6.03 8.02
CA GLY A 127 3.36 -5.36 9.31
C GLY A 127 2.27 -4.32 9.57
N PRO A 128 2.55 -3.29 10.39
CA PRO A 128 1.54 -2.33 10.83
C PRO A 128 0.78 -1.69 9.66
N ASN A 129 -0.54 -1.57 9.79
CA ASN A 129 -1.42 -0.91 8.81
C ASN A 129 -1.35 0.62 8.85
N TYR A 130 -0.82 1.19 9.94
CA TYR A 130 -0.48 2.61 10.07
C TYR A 130 0.90 2.78 10.71
N GLN A 131 1.58 3.88 10.39
CA GLN A 131 2.93 4.16 10.90
C GLN A 131 3.31 5.63 10.69
N ALA A 132 4.32 6.08 11.42
CA ALA A 132 4.95 7.39 11.20
C ALA A 132 6.47 7.25 11.10
N PHE A 133 7.09 8.13 10.32
CA PHE A 133 8.54 8.22 10.24
C PHE A 133 8.98 9.63 9.85
N ASP A 134 10.19 9.99 10.23
CA ASP A 134 10.79 11.26 9.84
C ASP A 134 11.77 11.07 8.68
N HIS A 135 11.75 12.01 7.74
CA HIS A 135 12.79 12.14 6.73
C HIS A 135 13.23 13.60 6.62
N GLY A 136 14.47 13.87 7.03
CA GLY A 136 14.99 15.23 7.16
C GLY A 136 14.20 16.02 8.21
N LYS A 137 13.49 17.07 7.77
CA LYS A 137 12.66 17.93 8.64
C LYS A 137 11.15 17.70 8.46
N VAL A 138 10.77 16.62 7.77
CA VAL A 138 9.38 16.30 7.44
C VAL A 138 8.98 15.01 8.13
N ARG A 139 7.88 15.05 8.89
CA ARG A 139 7.22 13.86 9.45
C ARG A 139 6.19 13.34 8.47
N PHE A 140 6.27 12.06 8.15
CA PHE A 140 5.28 11.33 7.37
C PHE A 140 4.40 10.53 8.32
N ILE A 141 3.09 10.69 8.19
CA ILE A 141 2.10 9.96 8.97
C ILE A 141 1.21 9.22 7.97
N LEU A 142 1.26 7.90 8.05
CA LEU A 142 0.57 6.95 7.17
C LEU A 142 -0.56 6.33 8.01
N ILE A 143 -1.80 6.51 7.57
CA ILE A 143 -2.99 6.00 8.25
C ILE A 143 -3.67 4.95 7.40
N ASP A 144 -4.26 3.95 8.04
CA ASP A 144 -5.21 3.04 7.41
C ASP A 144 -6.55 3.78 7.28
N ALA A 145 -6.88 4.16 6.04
CA ALA A 145 -8.13 4.86 5.75
C ALA A 145 -9.34 3.93 5.77
N GLN A 146 -9.14 2.62 5.70
CA GLN A 146 -10.22 1.64 5.56
C GLN A 146 -10.89 1.33 6.89
N ILE A 147 -10.19 1.51 8.01
CA ILE A 147 -10.76 1.35 9.36
C ILE A 147 -11.53 2.60 9.82
N VAL A 148 -11.47 3.73 9.10
CA VAL A 148 -12.19 4.96 9.49
C VAL A 148 -13.71 4.77 9.32
N ASN A 149 -14.48 5.05 10.37
CA ASN A 149 -15.92 4.78 10.53
C ASN A 149 -16.30 3.29 10.54
N SER A 150 -15.35 2.39 10.81
CA SER A 150 -15.63 0.94 10.87
C SER A 150 -16.27 0.51 12.20
N GLY A 151 -16.04 1.27 13.28
CA GLY A 151 -16.41 0.89 14.64
C GLY A 151 -15.53 -0.21 15.24
N LEU A 152 -14.43 -0.57 14.58
CA LEU A 152 -13.46 -1.55 15.06
C LEU A 152 -12.61 -0.98 16.22
N ALA A 153 -12.03 -1.87 17.04
CA ALA A 153 -11.15 -1.44 18.13
C ALA A 153 -9.87 -0.77 17.58
N GLU A 154 -9.37 -1.30 16.47
CA GLU A 154 -8.22 -0.83 15.71
C GLU A 154 -8.41 0.61 15.22
N GLU A 155 -9.64 1.03 14.92
CA GLU A 155 -9.95 2.43 14.58
C GLU A 155 -9.68 3.36 15.76
N ALA A 156 -10.12 2.98 16.96
CA ALA A 156 -9.92 3.77 18.17
C ALA A 156 -8.44 3.82 18.56
N GLU A 157 -7.72 2.71 18.39
CA GLU A 157 -6.27 2.62 18.61
C GLU A 157 -5.51 3.53 17.64
N GLN A 158 -5.80 3.46 16.34
CA GLN A 158 -5.21 4.35 15.33
C GLN A 158 -5.52 5.81 15.63
N LYS A 159 -6.76 6.14 16.03
CA LYS A 159 -7.13 7.52 16.39
C LYS A 159 -6.29 8.05 17.54
N ALA A 160 -6.18 7.28 18.63
CA ALA A 160 -5.40 7.67 19.80
C ALA A 160 -3.90 7.81 19.47
N TRP A 161 -3.38 6.91 18.64
CA TRP A 161 -2.02 7.00 18.12
C TRP A 161 -1.81 8.26 17.27
N LEU A 162 -2.70 8.54 16.31
CA LEU A 162 -2.61 9.71 15.43
C LEU A 162 -2.67 11.03 16.22
N GLU A 163 -3.50 11.11 17.26
CA GLU A 163 -3.58 12.29 18.15
C GLU A 163 -2.28 12.51 18.94
N ALA A 164 -1.47 11.48 19.19
CA ALA A 164 -0.17 11.58 19.84
C ALA A 164 0.98 11.94 18.88
N GLU A 165 0.77 11.78 17.58
CA GLU A 165 1.73 12.04 16.51
C GLU A 165 1.73 13.50 16.01
N LEU A 166 0.64 14.23 16.28
CA LEU A 166 0.39 15.62 15.87
C LEU A 166 0.72 16.62 16.98
#